data_AF-A0A925KA43-F1
#
_entry.id   AF-A0A925KA43-F1
#
_cell.length_a   1.000
_cell.length_b   1.000
_cell.length_c   1.000
_cell.angle_alpha   90.00
_cell.angle_beta   90.00
_cell.angle_gamma   90.00
#
_symmetry.space_group_name_H-M   'P 1'
#
loop_
_entity.id
_entity.type
_entity.pdbx_description
1 polymer ?
#
loop_
_entity_poly.entity_id
_entity_poly.type
_entity_poly.pdbx_seq_one_letter_code
_entity_poly.pdbx_strand_id
1 'polypeptide(L)'
;MDSTAAATTETLPAAGPQPMAPVATAQRIEALDVVRGFALLGILLMNIEFFNRTLASFDEGMPRGLTGLDWLASWFIAYFVQGKFWTIFSLLFGMGFAVMMVRAEQAGREFRRVYLRRVLALAVFGAAHFIFIWDGDILFTYAVAALMLMVALYARPRPLILAIAVVAGLGAIPDMDGLFAVAAGLAIAGLVGLYLRSDKRVTLRGRSLPLFSFLLLLIGVALCIAAGVLWVLPDGPTEPRLPLSAFGPLVLVAAWLSWKYHEPADKRSLRLGFSLYLFAALAMTVGGLLQHFAPEPEAGGARSGPKVVAEKKADASGVSAADKKGGEKKAEDKPKKTREERAAERQAERQAEREKQLADGNAEKEEELRVLTQGSYGDTVAFRARRFLEKAAGDFAGAMLFMGIFLIGAWFVRSGVMDNTAAHLPLFRKLAFYALPIGIAIGLLGSLITMHHTPGDRSDGWGIARGLTFMGNLPACLGYVSLVVVMLHSRTLLSGVRVLAPLGRMALTNYLLQSLICAVYFHGWGLGQWGMPRAQQVLFVAVVFAAQLAFSHWWLSKFRYGPMEWFWRGFTYRQMPPLRLEPRLSSRLSSRP
;
A
#
# COMPACT_ATOMS: atom_id res chain seq x y z
N MET A 1 38.58 55.07 44.34
CA MET A 1 39.14 53.75 43.94
C MET A 1 37.97 52.79 43.93
N ASP A 2 37.31 52.69 42.77
CA ASP A 2 36.21 51.76 42.53
C ASP A 2 36.75 50.33 42.42
N SER A 3 36.10 49.39 43.12
CA SER A 3 36.25 47.96 42.85
C SER A 3 34.87 47.32 42.84
N THR A 4 34.28 47.28 41.65
CA THR A 4 33.09 46.51 41.31
C THR A 4 33.53 45.07 41.04
N ALA A 5 33.22 44.15 41.96
CA ALA A 5 33.38 42.72 41.74
C ALA A 5 32.33 42.24 40.72
N ALA A 6 32.79 42.00 39.49
CA ALA A 6 31.98 41.44 38.42
C ALA A 6 31.59 40.00 38.77
N ALA A 7 30.28 39.76 38.94
CA ALA A 7 29.71 38.43 38.96
C ALA A 7 29.90 37.80 37.57
N THR A 8 30.85 36.89 37.44
CA THR A 8 30.97 36.02 36.27
C THR A 8 29.80 35.06 36.26
N THR A 9 28.79 35.39 35.46
CA THR A 9 27.74 34.46 35.06
C THR A 9 28.39 33.32 34.27
N GLU A 10 28.73 32.21 34.94
CA GLU A 10 29.03 30.96 34.24
C GLU A 10 27.81 30.58 33.41
N THR A 11 27.88 30.85 32.12
CA THR A 11 26.96 30.29 31.14
C THR A 11 27.21 28.80 31.09
N LEU A 12 26.36 28.03 31.79
CA LEU A 12 26.27 26.58 31.63
C LEU A 12 26.30 26.27 30.12
N PRO A 13 27.20 25.40 29.64
CA PRO A 13 27.28 25.07 28.23
C PRO A 13 25.89 24.60 27.78
N ALA A 14 25.36 25.22 26.72
CA ALA A 14 24.09 24.85 26.14
C ALA A 14 24.05 23.33 25.97
N ALA A 15 23.19 22.66 26.74
CA ALA A 15 23.10 21.22 26.76
C ALA A 15 23.01 20.73 25.31
N GLY A 16 23.98 19.93 24.88
CA GLY A 16 23.99 19.37 23.53
C GLY A 16 22.66 18.67 23.22
N PRO A 17 22.28 18.55 21.94
CA PRO A 17 20.99 18.00 21.55
C PRO A 17 20.74 16.65 22.22
N GLN A 18 19.76 16.63 23.12
CA GLN A 18 19.44 15.45 23.93
C GLN A 18 18.96 14.30 23.03
N PRO A 19 19.42 13.06 23.25
CA PRO A 19 19.03 11.93 22.40
C PRO A 19 17.52 11.69 22.48
N MET A 20 16.92 11.27 21.37
CA MET A 20 15.52 10.83 21.34
C MET A 20 15.34 9.61 22.24
N ALA A 21 14.29 9.61 23.06
CA ALA A 21 13.97 8.51 23.98
C ALA A 21 12.55 7.95 23.70
N PRO A 22 12.25 6.73 24.15
CA PRO A 22 10.89 6.19 24.09
C PRO A 22 9.86 7.10 24.78
N VAL A 23 8.67 7.17 24.21
CA VAL A 23 7.52 7.89 24.77
C VAL A 23 7.16 7.33 26.15
N ALA A 24 7.07 8.20 27.14
CA ALA A 24 6.56 7.87 28.47
C ALA A 24 5.07 7.51 28.41
N THR A 25 4.63 6.58 29.26
CA THR A 25 3.23 6.10 29.26
C THR A 25 2.21 7.23 29.42
N ALA A 26 2.51 8.25 30.24
CA ALA A 26 1.64 9.40 30.47
C ALA A 26 1.46 10.33 29.24
N GLN A 27 2.34 10.23 28.25
CA GLN A 27 2.31 11.05 27.03
C GLN A 27 1.76 10.28 25.82
N ARG A 28 1.07 9.15 26.04
CA ARG A 28 0.45 8.37 24.97
C ARG A 28 -0.92 8.92 24.63
N ILE A 29 -1.23 8.93 23.34
CA ILE A 29 -2.56 9.29 22.84
C ILE A 29 -3.43 8.03 22.88
N GLU A 30 -4.30 7.92 23.90
CA GLU A 30 -5.16 6.74 24.13
C GLU A 30 -5.99 6.39 22.89
N ALA A 31 -6.53 7.39 22.20
CA ALA A 31 -7.30 7.20 20.97
C ALA A 31 -6.53 6.42 19.90
N LEU A 32 -5.23 6.67 19.71
CA LEU A 32 -4.42 5.93 18.73
C LEU A 32 -4.25 4.47 19.14
N ASP A 33 -4.06 4.19 20.43
CA ASP A 33 -3.88 2.83 20.94
C ASP A 33 -5.20 2.04 20.82
N VAL A 34 -6.35 2.65 21.13
CA VAL A 34 -7.67 2.02 20.97
C VAL A 34 -8.00 1.76 19.49
N VAL A 35 -7.78 2.74 18.61
CA VAL A 35 -8.06 2.58 17.17
C VAL A 35 -7.14 1.53 16.55
N ARG A 36 -5.87 1.43 16.97
CA ARG A 36 -4.99 0.31 16.57
C ARG A 36 -5.51 -1.04 17.02
N GLY A 37 -5.98 -1.14 18.26
CA GLY A 37 -6.58 -2.36 18.80
C GLY A 37 -7.83 -2.78 18.02
N PHE A 38 -8.71 -1.83 17.70
CA PHE A 38 -9.84 -2.06 16.81
C PHE A 38 -9.40 -2.49 15.41
N ALA A 39 -8.37 -1.85 14.86
CA ALA A 39 -7.89 -2.15 13.52
C ALA A 39 -7.33 -3.58 13.40
N LEU A 40 -6.71 -4.12 14.45
CA LEU A 40 -6.18 -5.49 14.47
C LEU A 40 -7.27 -6.56 14.28
N LEU A 41 -8.49 -6.31 14.76
CA LEU A 41 -9.62 -7.23 14.57
C LEU A 41 -9.94 -7.38 13.08
N GLY A 42 -10.11 -6.26 12.38
CA GLY A 42 -10.45 -6.31 10.96
C GLY A 42 -9.28 -6.74 10.07
N ILE A 43 -8.03 -6.47 10.48
CA ILE A 43 -6.86 -7.05 9.82
C ILE A 43 -6.87 -8.57 9.94
N LEU A 44 -7.15 -9.14 11.11
CA LEU A 44 -7.24 -10.59 11.27
C LEU A 44 -8.41 -11.18 10.47
N LEU A 45 -9.59 -10.53 10.48
CA LEU A 45 -10.76 -10.95 9.70
C LEU A 45 -10.51 -10.99 8.19
N MET A 46 -9.74 -10.06 7.63
CA MET A 46 -9.40 -10.10 6.20
C MET A 46 -8.24 -11.06 5.92
N ASN A 47 -7.22 -11.09 6.78
CA ASN A 47 -5.99 -11.82 6.52
C ASN A 47 -6.16 -13.32 6.64
N ILE A 48 -7.09 -13.81 7.46
CA ILE A 48 -7.35 -15.25 7.57
C ILE A 48 -7.66 -15.91 6.22
N GLU A 49 -8.22 -15.14 5.27
CA GLU A 49 -8.46 -15.62 3.91
C GLU A 49 -7.16 -15.97 3.17
N PHE A 50 -6.08 -15.20 3.37
CA PHE A 50 -4.78 -15.44 2.75
C PHE A 50 -4.07 -16.69 3.27
N PHE A 51 -4.49 -17.21 4.43
CA PHE A 51 -3.98 -18.46 4.95
C PHE A 51 -4.81 -19.67 4.51
N ASN A 52 -5.95 -19.44 3.86
CA ASN A 52 -6.92 -20.46 3.52
C ASN A 52 -7.28 -20.47 2.02
N ARG A 53 -6.65 -19.60 1.23
CA ARG A 53 -6.74 -19.46 -0.23
C ARG A 53 -5.38 -19.03 -0.76
N THR A 54 -5.06 -19.40 -1.99
CA THR A 54 -3.84 -18.95 -2.67
C THR A 54 -3.91 -17.44 -2.93
N LEU A 55 -2.77 -16.75 -2.80
CA LEU A 55 -2.63 -15.32 -3.03
C LEU A 55 -3.10 -14.94 -4.44
N ALA A 56 -2.77 -15.76 -5.43
CA ALA A 56 -3.18 -15.55 -6.81
C ALA A 56 -4.71 -15.67 -7.04
N SER A 57 -5.47 -16.27 -6.11
CA SER A 57 -6.94 -16.32 -6.17
C SER A 57 -7.63 -15.12 -5.51
N PHE A 58 -6.88 -14.21 -4.87
CA PHE A 58 -7.47 -13.13 -4.07
C PHE A 58 -8.11 -12.02 -4.91
N ASP A 59 -7.61 -11.78 -6.12
CA ASP A 59 -8.21 -10.82 -7.06
C ASP A 59 -9.53 -11.35 -7.66
N GLU A 60 -9.88 -12.63 -7.46
CA GLU A 60 -11.11 -13.22 -8.00
C GLU A 60 -12.39 -12.80 -7.24
N GLY A 61 -12.24 -12.11 -6.10
CA GLY A 61 -13.36 -11.67 -5.26
C GLY A 61 -13.93 -12.79 -4.37
N MET A 62 -15.21 -12.67 -4.03
CA MET A 62 -15.89 -13.66 -3.19
C MET A 62 -15.97 -15.02 -3.91
N PRO A 63 -15.68 -16.14 -3.22
CA PRO A 63 -15.82 -17.47 -3.80
C PRO A 63 -17.23 -17.70 -4.37
N ARG A 64 -17.32 -18.33 -5.55
CA ARG A 64 -18.60 -18.65 -6.19
C ARG A 64 -19.28 -19.81 -5.46
N GLY A 65 -20.62 -19.81 -5.44
CA GLY A 65 -21.40 -20.90 -4.87
C GLY A 65 -21.51 -20.92 -3.35
N LEU A 66 -21.04 -19.88 -2.66
CA LEU A 66 -21.27 -19.73 -1.22
C LEU A 66 -22.77 -19.61 -0.93
N THR A 67 -23.23 -20.31 0.12
CA THR A 67 -24.61 -20.25 0.60
C THR A 67 -24.65 -20.09 2.11
N GLY A 68 -25.81 -19.75 2.67
CA GLY A 68 -26.04 -19.68 4.11
C GLY A 68 -25.07 -18.74 4.84
N LEU A 69 -24.48 -19.23 5.95
CA LEU A 69 -23.60 -18.45 6.82
C LEU A 69 -22.27 -18.10 6.16
N ASP A 70 -21.75 -18.95 5.26
CA ASP A 70 -20.48 -18.67 4.59
C ASP A 70 -20.62 -17.50 3.61
N TRP A 71 -21.75 -17.41 2.90
CA TRP A 71 -22.06 -16.26 2.05
C TRP A 71 -22.20 -14.99 2.88
N LEU A 72 -22.95 -15.03 3.98
CA LEU A 72 -23.18 -13.88 4.84
C LEU A 72 -21.86 -13.36 5.45
N ALA A 73 -20.99 -14.26 5.89
CA ALA A 73 -19.68 -13.93 6.43
C ALA A 73 -18.75 -13.32 5.36
N SER A 74 -18.68 -13.93 4.17
CA SER A 74 -17.91 -13.41 3.04
C SER A 74 -18.38 -12.02 2.63
N TRP A 75 -19.71 -11.84 2.47
CA TRP A 75 -20.33 -10.57 2.15
C TRP A 75 -19.97 -9.52 3.19
N PHE A 76 -20.21 -9.80 4.48
CA PHE A 76 -19.91 -8.85 5.55
C PHE A 76 -18.44 -8.40 5.52
N ILE A 77 -17.50 -9.35 5.38
CA ILE A 77 -16.07 -9.04 5.37
C ILE A 77 -15.71 -8.23 4.11
N ALA A 78 -16.18 -8.61 2.93
CA ALA A 78 -15.88 -7.91 1.69
C ALA A 78 -16.29 -6.42 1.75
N TYR A 79 -17.47 -6.12 2.30
CA TYR A 79 -18.00 -4.76 2.29
C TYR A 79 -17.56 -3.92 3.48
N PHE A 80 -17.61 -4.46 4.70
CA PHE A 80 -17.38 -3.69 5.91
C PHE A 80 -15.93 -3.77 6.41
N VAL A 81 -15.14 -4.74 5.96
CA VAL A 81 -13.79 -4.98 6.49
C VAL A 81 -12.70 -4.83 5.44
N GLN A 82 -12.77 -5.58 4.35
CA GLN A 82 -11.74 -5.64 3.31
C GLN A 82 -11.53 -4.26 2.68
N GLY A 83 -10.27 -3.82 2.57
CA GLY A 83 -9.95 -2.48 2.09
C GLY A 83 -9.85 -1.42 3.21
N LYS A 84 -10.85 -1.39 4.10
CA LYS A 84 -10.99 -0.33 5.11
C LYS A 84 -9.93 -0.45 6.19
N PHE A 85 -9.68 -1.65 6.70
CA PHE A 85 -8.82 -1.83 7.87
C PHE A 85 -7.31 -1.72 7.58
N TRP A 86 -6.83 -2.12 6.40
CA TRP A 86 -5.45 -1.80 6.01
C TRP A 86 -5.28 -0.31 5.70
N THR A 87 -6.33 0.38 5.23
CA THR A 87 -6.34 1.84 5.09
C THR A 87 -6.27 2.53 6.45
N ILE A 88 -6.99 2.02 7.47
CA ILE A 88 -6.90 2.49 8.86
C ILE A 88 -5.48 2.30 9.40
N PHE A 89 -4.90 1.10 9.25
CA PHE A 89 -3.53 0.84 9.68
C PHE A 89 -2.52 1.77 9.02
N SER A 90 -2.69 2.04 7.72
CA SER A 90 -1.83 2.96 6.96
C SER A 90 -1.96 4.39 7.50
N LEU A 91 -3.18 4.84 7.76
CA LEU A 91 -3.46 6.16 8.35
C LEU A 91 -2.78 6.30 9.73
N LEU A 92 -2.92 5.28 10.59
CA LEU A 92 -2.34 5.24 11.93
C LEU A 92 -0.81 5.16 11.91
N PHE A 93 -0.23 4.55 10.86
CA PHE A 93 1.21 4.55 10.64
C PHE A 93 1.70 5.97 10.31
N GLY A 94 1.01 6.68 9.42
CA GLY A 94 1.25 8.10 9.13
C GLY A 94 1.10 9.01 10.34
N MET A 95 0.08 8.77 11.18
CA MET A 95 -0.06 9.45 12.48
C MET A 95 1.14 9.14 13.39
N GLY A 96 1.59 7.89 13.45
CA GLY A 96 2.77 7.48 14.23
C GLY A 96 4.07 8.17 13.78
N PHE A 97 4.25 8.31 12.46
CA PHE A 97 5.33 9.11 11.87
C PHE A 97 5.27 10.56 12.38
N ALA A 98 4.11 11.22 12.25
CA ALA A 98 3.96 12.62 12.60
C ALA A 98 4.09 12.88 14.10
N VAL A 99 3.57 11.99 14.96
CA VAL A 99 3.76 12.10 16.42
C VAL A 99 5.24 12.12 16.77
N MET A 100 6.05 11.26 16.16
CA MET A 100 7.48 11.21 16.42
C MET A 100 8.21 12.43 15.85
N MET A 101 7.79 12.92 14.67
CA MET A 101 8.36 14.10 14.02
C MET A 101 8.07 15.37 14.81
N VAL A 102 6.80 15.65 15.13
CA VAL A 102 6.38 16.85 15.88
C VAL A 102 7.05 16.92 17.24
N ARG A 103 7.19 15.79 17.95
CA ARG A 103 7.89 15.74 19.24
C ARG A 103 9.38 16.00 19.12
N ALA A 104 10.01 15.47 18.07
CA ALA A 104 11.41 15.75 17.81
C ALA A 104 11.64 17.23 17.50
N GLU A 105 10.77 17.84 16.69
CA GLU A 105 10.79 19.27 16.37
C GLU A 105 10.59 20.13 17.62
N GLN A 106 9.55 19.87 18.42
CA GLN A 106 9.27 20.60 19.66
C GLN A 106 10.41 20.49 20.70
N ALA A 107 11.10 19.36 20.75
CA ALA A 107 12.20 19.12 21.67
C ALA A 107 13.58 19.48 21.09
N GLY A 108 13.65 20.03 19.87
CA GLY A 108 14.91 20.35 19.19
C GLY A 108 15.82 19.14 18.92
N ARG A 109 15.26 17.93 18.80
CA ARG A 109 16.00 16.67 18.68
C ARG A 109 16.14 16.20 17.23
N GLU A 110 17.16 15.39 16.98
CA GLU A 110 17.37 14.80 15.66
C GLU A 110 16.29 13.75 15.32
N PHE A 111 15.40 14.07 14.39
CA PHE A 111 14.39 13.13 13.88
C PHE A 111 14.93 12.16 12.82
N ARG A 112 15.61 12.70 11.79
CA ARG A 112 15.87 11.98 10.52
C ARG A 112 16.61 10.65 10.71
N ARG A 113 17.74 10.65 11.41
CA ARG A 113 18.55 9.42 11.61
C ARG A 113 17.88 8.41 12.53
N VAL A 114 17.12 8.87 13.52
CA VAL A 114 16.38 7.98 14.44
C VAL A 114 15.23 7.31 13.69
N TYR A 115 14.48 8.08 12.90
CA TYR A 115 13.38 7.55 12.13
C TYR A 115 13.85 6.63 11.00
N LEU A 116 14.96 6.96 10.31
CA LEU A 116 15.54 6.07 9.30
C LEU A 116 15.91 4.70 9.89
N ARG A 117 16.55 4.66 11.07
CA ARG A 117 16.84 3.38 11.77
C ARG A 117 15.57 2.60 12.10
N ARG A 118 14.53 3.30 12.58
CA ARG A 118 13.22 2.70 12.87
C ARG A 118 12.59 2.05 11.64
N VAL A 119 12.65 2.73 10.50
CA VAL A 119 12.13 2.23 9.22
C VAL A 119 12.95 1.07 8.69
N LEU A 120 14.29 1.14 8.76
CA LEU A 120 15.16 0.03 8.36
C LEU A 120 14.94 -1.22 9.22
N ALA A 121 14.80 -1.06 10.54
CA ALA A 121 14.45 -2.18 11.41
C ALA A 121 13.07 -2.77 11.05
N LEU A 122 12.10 -1.92 10.70
CA LEU A 122 10.79 -2.38 10.24
C LEU A 122 10.88 -3.12 8.90
N ALA A 123 11.72 -2.67 7.97
CA ALA A 123 11.97 -3.36 6.71
C ALA A 123 12.58 -4.75 6.95
N VAL A 124 13.55 -4.87 7.87
CA VAL A 124 14.12 -6.17 8.24
C VAL A 124 13.06 -7.10 8.85
N PHE A 125 12.23 -6.60 9.77
CA PHE A 125 11.14 -7.40 10.32
C PHE A 125 10.11 -7.81 9.26
N GLY A 126 9.75 -6.91 8.35
CA GLY A 126 8.83 -7.22 7.26
C GLY A 126 9.40 -8.23 6.26
N ALA A 127 10.68 -8.11 5.91
CA ALA A 127 11.35 -9.09 5.05
C ALA A 127 11.41 -10.47 5.72
N ALA A 128 11.77 -10.52 7.01
CA ALA A 128 11.77 -11.77 7.77
C ALA A 128 10.35 -12.35 7.89
N HIS A 129 9.35 -11.53 8.18
CA HIS A 129 7.97 -11.96 8.27
C HIS A 129 7.45 -12.49 6.92
N PHE A 130 7.75 -11.81 5.80
CA PHE A 130 7.43 -12.26 4.45
C PHE A 130 8.04 -13.63 4.14
N ILE A 131 9.36 -13.76 4.33
CA ILE A 131 10.09 -14.97 3.95
C ILE A 131 9.72 -16.15 4.86
N PHE A 132 9.74 -15.93 6.18
CA PHE A 132 9.66 -17.01 7.16
C PHE A 132 8.25 -17.32 7.65
N ILE A 133 7.29 -16.40 7.57
CA ILE A 133 5.98 -16.57 8.21
C ILE A 133 4.85 -16.55 7.17
N TRP A 134 4.67 -15.44 6.45
CA TRP A 134 3.51 -15.22 5.59
C TRP A 134 3.78 -14.14 4.53
N ASP A 135 3.40 -14.41 3.29
CA ASP A 135 3.62 -13.56 2.12
C ASP A 135 2.71 -12.32 2.04
N GLY A 136 1.59 -12.25 2.77
CA GLY A 136 0.78 -11.04 2.89
C GLY A 136 1.35 -9.96 3.83
N ASP A 137 2.68 -9.91 3.99
CA ASP A 137 3.37 -8.93 4.84
C ASP A 137 3.11 -7.47 4.40
N ILE A 138 2.63 -6.67 5.35
CA ILE A 138 2.44 -5.22 5.18
C ILE A 138 3.58 -4.38 5.78
N LEU A 139 4.42 -4.98 6.64
CA LEU A 139 5.44 -4.23 7.38
C LEU A 139 6.54 -3.71 6.46
N PHE A 140 6.98 -4.54 5.51
CA PHE A 140 7.95 -4.16 4.48
C PHE A 140 7.37 -3.08 3.57
N THR A 141 6.13 -3.25 3.11
CA THR A 141 5.41 -2.26 2.30
C THR A 141 5.34 -0.91 3.01
N TYR A 142 5.02 -0.89 4.31
CA TYR A 142 5.02 0.33 5.11
C TYR A 142 6.41 0.92 5.31
N ALA A 143 7.43 0.08 5.45
CA ALA A 143 8.80 0.56 5.54
C ALA A 143 9.25 1.25 4.24
N VAL A 144 8.94 0.68 3.08
CA VAL A 144 9.20 1.27 1.76
C VAL A 144 8.42 2.59 1.59
N ALA A 145 7.13 2.60 1.89
CA ALA A 145 6.31 3.82 1.83
C ALA A 145 6.83 4.93 2.78
N ALA A 146 7.26 4.56 3.99
CA ALA A 146 7.85 5.48 4.95
C ALA A 146 9.20 6.03 4.46
N LEU A 147 10.01 5.19 3.79
CA LEU A 147 11.27 5.59 3.18
C LEU A 147 11.02 6.57 2.02
N MET A 148 10.03 6.31 1.17
CA MET A 148 9.63 7.23 0.09
C MET A 148 9.09 8.55 0.64
N LEU A 149 8.32 8.52 1.73
CA LEU A 149 7.91 9.73 2.43
C LEU A 149 9.13 10.50 2.99
N MET A 150 10.13 9.80 3.55
CA MET A 150 11.37 10.43 4.01
C MET A 150 12.17 11.05 2.86
N VAL A 151 12.23 10.40 1.69
CA VAL A 151 12.81 10.97 0.46
C VAL A 151 12.06 12.24 0.07
N ALA A 152 10.73 12.20 0.03
CA ALA A 152 9.90 13.35 -0.30
C ALA A 152 10.15 14.53 0.65
N LEU A 153 10.29 14.28 1.95
CA LEU A 153 10.47 15.34 2.96
C LEU A 153 11.91 15.86 3.06
N TYR A 154 12.93 15.03 2.83
CA TYR A 154 14.31 15.39 3.17
C TYR A 154 15.35 15.24 2.05
N ALA A 155 15.04 14.55 0.94
CA ALA A 155 16.03 14.36 -0.11
C ALA A 155 16.37 15.67 -0.82
N ARG A 156 17.65 15.87 -1.12
CA ARG A 156 18.12 17.00 -1.93
C ARG A 156 17.88 16.70 -3.42
N PRO A 157 17.47 17.68 -4.26
CA PRO A 157 17.10 17.42 -5.65
C PRO A 157 18.21 16.79 -6.50
N ARG A 158 19.44 17.34 -6.43
CA ARG A 158 20.58 16.86 -7.24
C ARG A 158 20.93 15.38 -7.01
N PRO A 159 21.20 14.92 -5.76
CA PRO A 159 21.49 13.51 -5.53
C PRO A 159 20.29 12.60 -5.79
N LEU A 160 19.05 13.08 -5.61
CA LEU A 160 17.86 12.30 -5.92
C LEU A 160 17.75 12.03 -7.43
N ILE A 161 17.97 13.04 -8.28
CA ILE A 161 17.95 12.89 -9.74
C ILE A 161 19.05 11.92 -10.19
N LEU A 162 20.25 12.05 -9.64
CA LEU A 162 21.34 11.11 -9.92
C LEU A 162 20.98 9.68 -9.51
N ALA A 163 20.40 9.48 -8.33
CA ALA A 163 19.96 8.17 -7.87
C ALA A 163 18.89 7.57 -8.80
N ILE A 164 17.92 8.37 -9.24
CA ILE A 164 16.89 7.91 -10.20
C ILE A 164 17.56 7.49 -11.51
N ALA A 165 18.47 8.29 -12.06
CA ALA A 165 19.17 7.98 -13.31
C ALA A 165 20.03 6.71 -13.22
N VAL A 166 20.76 6.54 -12.10
CA VAL A 166 21.57 5.34 -11.86
C VAL A 166 20.70 4.10 -11.73
N VAL A 167 19.64 4.15 -10.92
CA VAL A 167 18.74 3.01 -10.71
C VAL A 167 18.01 2.64 -12.00
N ALA A 168 17.54 3.62 -12.78
CA ALA A 168 16.94 3.37 -14.08
C ALA A 168 17.94 2.79 -15.09
N GLY A 169 19.19 3.29 -15.09
CA GLY A 169 20.25 2.75 -15.94
C GLY A 169 20.61 1.31 -15.60
N LEU A 170 20.65 0.96 -14.32
CA LEU A 170 20.83 -0.42 -13.87
C LEU A 170 19.63 -1.31 -14.22
N GLY A 171 18.41 -0.76 -14.26
CA GLY A 171 17.23 -1.50 -14.70
C GLY A 171 17.26 -1.96 -16.15
N ALA A 172 18.11 -1.35 -16.99
CA ALA A 172 18.32 -1.79 -18.37
C ALA A 172 19.19 -3.06 -18.48
N ILE A 173 19.78 -3.53 -17.37
CA ILE A 173 20.49 -4.80 -17.32
C ILE A 173 19.45 -5.94 -17.33
N PRO A 174 19.65 -7.01 -18.13
CA PRO A 174 18.78 -8.19 -18.11
C PRO A 174 18.57 -8.71 -16.68
N ASP A 175 17.34 -9.14 -16.38
CA ASP A 175 16.91 -9.66 -15.07
C ASP A 175 16.93 -8.64 -13.92
N MET A 176 17.06 -7.33 -14.22
CA MET A 176 17.01 -6.23 -13.23
C MET A 176 15.86 -5.24 -13.48
N ASP A 177 14.85 -5.65 -14.25
CA ASP A 177 13.67 -4.86 -14.62
C ASP A 177 12.91 -4.28 -13.40
N GLY A 178 12.91 -4.98 -12.27
CA GLY A 178 12.38 -4.49 -11.00
C GLY A 178 12.98 -3.16 -10.53
N LEU A 179 14.18 -2.80 -10.96
CA LEU A 179 14.78 -1.49 -10.65
C LEU A 179 14.07 -0.32 -11.33
N PHE A 180 13.37 -0.53 -12.45
CA PHE A 180 12.52 0.52 -13.02
C PHE A 180 11.40 0.92 -12.07
N ALA A 181 10.81 -0.05 -11.35
CA ALA A 181 9.80 0.22 -10.32
C ALA A 181 10.38 1.04 -9.16
N VAL A 182 11.63 0.75 -8.76
CA VAL A 182 12.35 1.52 -7.75
C VAL A 182 12.63 2.96 -8.22
N ALA A 183 13.11 3.13 -9.45
CA ALA A 183 13.35 4.44 -10.05
C ALA A 183 12.06 5.26 -10.16
N ALA A 184 10.94 4.63 -10.56
CA ALA A 184 9.63 5.25 -10.63
C ALA A 184 9.15 5.69 -9.23
N GLY A 185 9.29 4.84 -8.20
CA GLY A 185 8.97 5.18 -6.82
C GLY A 185 9.76 6.39 -6.31
N LEU A 186 11.07 6.44 -6.58
CA LEU A 186 11.92 7.59 -6.25
C LEU A 186 11.52 8.87 -6.99
N ALA A 187 11.15 8.77 -8.27
CA ALA A 187 10.66 9.90 -9.06
C ALA A 187 9.35 10.45 -8.49
N ILE A 188 8.39 9.58 -8.16
CA ILE A 188 7.13 9.95 -7.50
C ILE A 188 7.42 10.62 -6.15
N ALA A 189 8.30 10.05 -5.31
CA ALA A 189 8.69 10.67 -4.05
C ALA A 189 9.32 12.06 -4.25
N GLY A 190 10.12 12.24 -5.31
CA GLY A 190 10.69 13.53 -5.71
C GLY A 190 9.61 14.55 -6.08
N LEU A 191 8.62 14.16 -6.88
CA LEU A 191 7.48 15.00 -7.26
C LEU A 191 6.62 15.39 -6.04
N VAL A 192 6.33 14.44 -5.16
CA VAL A 192 5.63 14.70 -3.89
C VAL A 192 6.42 15.66 -3.02
N GLY A 193 7.73 15.46 -2.92
CA GLY A 193 8.62 16.37 -2.21
C GLY A 193 8.68 17.77 -2.82
N LEU A 194 8.47 17.91 -4.12
CA LEU A 194 8.39 19.21 -4.78
C LEU A 194 7.11 19.96 -4.39
N TYR A 195 5.95 19.29 -4.41
CA TYR A 195 4.69 19.91 -3.97
C TYR A 195 4.72 20.33 -2.50
N LEU A 196 5.30 19.49 -1.63
CA LEU A 196 5.32 19.75 -0.19
C LEU A 196 6.31 20.86 0.22
N ARG A 197 7.46 20.99 -0.47
CA ARG A 197 8.59 21.81 0.01
C ARG A 197 8.94 23.03 -0.85
N SER A 198 8.54 23.06 -2.12
CA SER A 198 9.03 24.06 -3.05
C SER A 198 8.03 25.18 -3.29
N ASP A 199 8.40 26.40 -2.91
CA ASP A 199 7.71 27.61 -3.34
C ASP A 199 8.24 28.14 -4.68
N LYS A 200 9.14 27.39 -5.35
CA LYS A 200 9.59 27.75 -6.70
C LYS A 200 8.39 27.86 -7.62
N ARG A 201 8.30 29.01 -8.29
CA ARG A 201 7.27 29.30 -9.25
C ARG A 201 7.88 29.53 -10.63
N VAL A 202 7.13 29.12 -11.65
CA VAL A 202 7.42 29.40 -13.05
C VAL A 202 6.42 30.46 -13.51
N THR A 203 6.93 31.55 -14.06
CA THR A 203 6.09 32.63 -14.59
C THR A 203 5.88 32.40 -16.08
N LEU A 204 4.64 32.20 -16.49
CA LEU A 204 4.25 32.04 -17.89
C LEU A 204 3.18 33.07 -18.23
N ARG A 205 3.45 33.94 -19.22
CA ARG A 205 2.51 34.98 -19.70
C ARG A 205 1.85 35.78 -18.54
N GLY A 206 2.67 36.23 -17.59
CA GLY A 206 2.21 37.03 -16.43
C GLY A 206 1.53 36.24 -15.29
N ARG A 207 1.31 34.92 -15.43
CA ARG A 207 0.78 34.07 -14.36
C ARG A 207 1.88 33.25 -13.69
N SER A 208 1.89 33.23 -12.36
CA SER A 208 2.88 32.52 -11.55
C SER A 208 2.34 31.16 -11.07
N LEU A 209 2.96 30.07 -11.54
CA LEU A 209 2.55 28.69 -11.28
C LEU A 209 3.56 28.00 -10.37
N PRO A 210 3.14 27.28 -9.30
CA PRO A 210 4.05 26.38 -8.58
C PRO A 210 4.71 25.39 -9.54
N LEU A 211 6.02 25.13 -9.37
CA LEU A 211 6.78 24.27 -10.30
C LEU A 211 6.15 22.88 -10.46
N PHE A 212 5.63 22.29 -9.37
CA PHE A 212 4.94 21.00 -9.44
C PHE A 212 3.71 21.03 -10.36
N SER A 213 2.85 22.05 -10.22
CA SER A 213 1.66 22.20 -11.06
C SER A 213 2.04 22.44 -12.52
N PHE A 214 3.13 23.17 -12.77
CA PHE A 214 3.67 23.37 -14.11
C PHE A 214 4.17 22.06 -14.73
N LEU A 215 4.90 21.22 -13.97
CA LEU A 215 5.34 19.90 -14.45
C LEU A 215 4.16 18.97 -14.74
N LEU A 216 3.15 18.92 -13.86
CA LEU A 216 1.93 18.15 -14.13
C LEU A 216 1.20 18.66 -15.37
N LEU A 217 1.13 19.98 -15.56
CA LEU A 217 0.54 20.58 -16.75
C LEU A 217 1.28 20.13 -18.02
N LEU A 218 2.61 20.16 -18.03
CA LEU A 218 3.41 19.70 -19.16
C LEU A 218 3.18 18.21 -19.47
N ILE A 219 3.15 17.36 -18.44
CA ILE A 219 2.87 15.93 -18.60
C ILE A 219 1.46 15.73 -19.18
N GLY A 220 0.45 16.39 -18.62
CA GLY A 220 -0.93 16.29 -19.11
C GLY A 220 -1.07 16.75 -20.56
N VAL A 221 -0.43 17.86 -20.94
CA VAL A 221 -0.41 18.34 -22.32
C VAL A 221 0.29 17.35 -23.24
N ALA A 222 1.44 16.81 -22.84
CA ALA A 222 2.17 15.82 -23.61
C ALA A 222 1.35 14.54 -23.84
N LEU A 223 0.64 14.05 -22.82
CA LEU A 223 -0.27 12.90 -22.93
C LEU A 223 -1.43 13.18 -23.89
N CYS A 224 -2.04 14.36 -23.82
CA CYS A 224 -3.11 14.77 -24.75
C CYS A 224 -2.60 14.91 -26.19
N ILE A 225 -1.42 15.48 -26.41
CA ILE A 225 -0.79 15.57 -27.74
C ILE A 225 -0.49 14.17 -28.27
N ALA A 226 0.13 13.31 -27.46
CA ALA A 226 0.43 11.93 -27.83
C ALA A 226 -0.85 11.18 -28.21
N ALA A 227 -1.93 11.34 -27.45
CA ALA A 227 -3.24 10.80 -27.79
C ALA A 227 -3.72 11.31 -29.16
N GLY A 228 -3.72 12.63 -29.38
CA GLY A 228 -4.14 13.23 -30.64
C GLY A 228 -3.34 12.75 -31.85
N VAL A 229 -2.01 12.69 -31.72
CA VAL A 229 -1.11 12.17 -32.76
C VAL A 229 -1.41 10.71 -33.07
N LEU A 230 -1.60 9.87 -32.05
CA LEU A 230 -1.92 8.46 -32.25
C LEU A 230 -3.28 8.24 -32.89
N TRP A 231 -4.27 9.12 -32.64
CA TRP A 231 -5.57 9.07 -33.32
C TRP A 231 -5.50 9.49 -34.79
N VAL A 232 -4.58 10.39 -35.15
CA VAL A 232 -4.38 10.87 -36.53
C VAL A 232 -3.51 9.92 -37.36
N LEU A 233 -2.56 9.22 -36.75
CA LEU A 233 -1.68 8.27 -37.44
C LEU A 233 -2.45 7.03 -37.96
N PRO A 234 -2.53 6.80 -39.29
CA PRO A 234 -3.28 5.68 -39.86
C PRO A 234 -2.75 4.32 -39.42
N ASP A 235 -1.41 4.19 -39.34
CA ASP A 235 -0.69 2.95 -38.99
C ASP A 235 -0.10 2.98 -37.56
N GLY A 236 -0.48 3.96 -36.73
CA GLY A 236 0.01 4.08 -35.36
C GLY A 236 -0.58 3.03 -34.41
N PRO A 237 0.10 2.69 -33.30
CA PRO A 237 -0.43 1.74 -32.32
C PRO A 237 -1.79 2.21 -31.77
N THR A 238 -2.77 1.32 -31.77
CA THR A 238 -4.16 1.60 -31.36
C THR A 238 -4.38 1.46 -29.86
N GLU A 239 -3.64 0.56 -29.23
CA GLU A 239 -3.76 0.23 -27.80
C GLU A 239 -3.55 1.43 -26.86
N PRO A 240 -2.54 2.30 -27.04
CA PRO A 240 -2.35 3.45 -26.15
C PRO A 240 -3.32 4.61 -26.42
N ARG A 241 -4.08 4.60 -27.52
CA ARG A 241 -4.97 5.73 -27.91
C ARG A 241 -6.00 6.03 -26.82
N LEU A 242 -6.75 5.00 -26.42
CA LEU A 242 -7.85 5.15 -25.47
C LEU A 242 -7.36 5.49 -24.05
N PRO A 243 -6.34 4.80 -23.49
CA PRO A 243 -5.76 5.18 -22.20
C PRO A 243 -5.21 6.61 -22.20
N LEU A 244 -4.42 7.00 -23.19
CA LEU A 244 -3.84 8.36 -23.23
C LEU A 244 -4.91 9.45 -23.36
N SER A 245 -5.96 9.21 -24.16
CA SER A 245 -7.11 10.10 -24.28
C SER A 245 -7.87 10.30 -22.96
N ALA A 246 -7.94 9.27 -22.10
CA ALA A 246 -8.61 9.37 -20.82
C ALA A 246 -7.70 9.96 -19.72
N PHE A 247 -6.44 9.53 -19.65
CA PHE A 247 -5.50 9.94 -18.61
C PHE A 247 -4.95 11.35 -18.79
N GLY A 248 -4.73 11.81 -20.02
CA GLY A 248 -4.24 13.17 -20.29
C GLY A 248 -5.10 14.26 -19.64
N PRO A 249 -6.43 14.30 -19.90
CA PRO A 249 -7.34 15.24 -19.26
C PRO A 249 -7.36 15.13 -17.72
N LEU A 250 -7.29 13.92 -17.16
CA LEU A 250 -7.24 13.73 -15.70
C LEU A 250 -5.99 14.37 -15.08
N VAL A 251 -4.83 14.21 -15.73
CA VAL A 251 -3.59 14.84 -15.28
C VAL A 251 -3.66 16.37 -15.41
N LEU A 252 -4.32 16.90 -16.45
CA LEU A 252 -4.56 18.34 -16.59
C LEU A 252 -5.46 18.90 -15.48
N VAL A 253 -6.55 18.19 -15.14
CA VAL A 253 -7.41 18.56 -14.01
C VAL A 253 -6.64 18.51 -12.70
N ALA A 254 -5.80 17.48 -12.49
CA ALA A 254 -4.93 17.40 -11.32
C ALA A 254 -3.93 18.56 -11.26
N ALA A 255 -3.34 18.96 -12.39
CA ALA A 255 -2.45 20.11 -12.48
C ALA A 255 -3.16 21.42 -12.09
N TRP A 256 -4.39 21.62 -12.60
CA TRP A 256 -5.20 22.79 -12.28
C TRP A 256 -5.62 22.84 -10.81
N LEU A 257 -6.10 21.72 -10.25
CA LEU A 257 -6.46 21.63 -8.83
C LEU A 257 -5.25 21.88 -7.93
N SER A 258 -4.10 21.31 -8.28
CA SER A 258 -2.83 21.52 -7.58
C SER A 258 -2.44 22.99 -7.57
N TRP A 259 -2.59 23.70 -8.69
CA TRP A 259 -2.32 25.13 -8.78
C TRP A 259 -3.31 25.96 -7.96
N LYS A 260 -4.62 25.75 -8.15
CA LYS A 260 -5.68 26.54 -7.51
C LYS A 260 -5.66 26.40 -5.98
N TYR A 261 -5.37 25.21 -5.48
CA TYR A 261 -5.37 24.88 -4.06
C TYR A 261 -3.97 24.56 -3.53
N HIS A 262 -2.94 25.25 -4.02
CA HIS A 262 -1.59 25.11 -3.47
C HIS A 262 -1.45 25.73 -2.07
N GLU A 263 -2.20 26.81 -1.81
CA GLU A 263 -2.19 27.54 -0.52
C GLU A 263 -3.48 27.32 0.28
N PRO A 264 -3.44 27.33 1.62
CA PRO A 264 -2.26 27.56 2.48
C PRO A 264 -1.37 26.32 2.67
N ALA A 265 -0.11 26.55 3.04
CA ALA A 265 0.94 25.52 3.17
C ALA A 265 0.63 24.40 4.18
N ASP A 266 -0.07 24.70 5.27
CA ASP A 266 -0.47 23.73 6.32
C ASP A 266 -1.40 22.63 5.77
N LYS A 267 -2.18 22.95 4.73
CA LYS A 267 -3.13 22.02 4.09
C LYS A 267 -2.53 21.24 2.92
N ARG A 268 -1.28 21.53 2.50
CA ARG A 268 -0.63 20.86 1.36
C ARG A 268 -0.57 19.34 1.57
N SER A 269 -0.17 18.88 2.76
CA SER A 269 -0.10 17.43 3.09
C SER A 269 -1.45 16.73 2.96
N LEU A 270 -2.51 17.31 3.52
CA LEU A 270 -3.87 16.77 3.45
C LEU A 270 -4.36 16.69 2.01
N ARG A 271 -4.24 17.79 1.26
CA ARG A 271 -4.72 17.88 -0.13
C ARG A 271 -3.98 16.89 -1.01
N LEU A 272 -2.65 16.87 -0.94
CA LEU A 272 -1.85 15.93 -1.72
C LEU A 272 -2.18 14.48 -1.35
N GLY A 273 -2.34 14.19 -0.05
CA GLY A 273 -2.71 12.85 0.41
C GLY A 273 -4.02 12.36 -0.19
N PHE A 274 -5.08 13.19 -0.16
CA PHE A 274 -6.35 12.88 -0.82
C PHE A 274 -6.21 12.78 -2.34
N SER A 275 -5.44 13.69 -2.97
CA SER A 275 -5.24 13.69 -4.42
C SER A 275 -4.52 12.43 -4.91
N LEU A 276 -3.47 11.99 -4.24
CA LEU A 276 -2.73 10.76 -4.61
C LEU A 276 -3.63 9.53 -4.50
N TYR A 277 -4.40 9.44 -3.42
CA TYR A 277 -5.32 8.33 -3.19
C TYR A 277 -6.46 8.32 -4.22
N LEU A 278 -7.10 9.48 -4.42
CA LEU A 278 -8.22 9.60 -5.36
C LEU A 278 -7.76 9.43 -6.81
N PHE A 279 -6.56 9.90 -7.17
CA PHE A 279 -5.99 9.67 -8.49
C PHE A 279 -5.79 8.19 -8.77
N ALA A 280 -5.22 7.43 -7.81
CA ALA A 280 -5.07 5.99 -7.95
C ALA A 280 -6.43 5.29 -8.13
N ALA A 281 -7.43 5.67 -7.33
CA ALA A 281 -8.76 5.07 -7.40
C ALA A 281 -9.48 5.44 -8.71
N LEU A 282 -9.41 6.70 -9.15
CA LEU A 282 -9.96 7.15 -10.45
C LEU A 282 -9.24 6.47 -11.62
N ALA A 283 -7.93 6.31 -11.54
CA ALA A 283 -7.16 5.66 -12.59
C ALA A 283 -7.57 4.18 -12.75
N MET A 284 -7.81 3.48 -11.64
CA MET A 284 -8.35 2.12 -11.65
C MET A 284 -9.76 2.09 -12.25
N THR A 285 -10.66 2.99 -11.81
CA THR A 285 -12.04 3.05 -12.33
C THR A 285 -12.07 3.35 -13.83
N VAL A 286 -11.30 4.35 -14.27
CA VAL A 286 -11.21 4.73 -15.69
C VAL A 286 -10.56 3.63 -16.50
N GLY A 287 -9.46 3.04 -16.03
CA GLY A 287 -8.86 1.87 -16.67
C GLY A 287 -9.85 0.71 -16.82
N GLY A 288 -10.65 0.44 -15.78
CA GLY A 288 -11.72 -0.55 -15.81
C GLY A 288 -12.85 -0.19 -16.79
N LEU A 289 -13.28 1.07 -16.84
CA LEU A 289 -14.29 1.54 -17.81
C LEU A 289 -13.79 1.38 -19.24
N LEU A 290 -12.53 1.76 -19.48
CA LEU A 290 -11.91 1.60 -20.78
C LEU A 290 -11.78 0.13 -21.18
N GLN A 291 -11.45 -0.76 -20.25
CA GLN A 291 -11.39 -2.20 -20.54
C GLN A 291 -12.77 -2.79 -20.82
N HIS A 292 -13.79 -2.38 -20.05
CA HIS A 292 -15.15 -2.89 -20.15
C HIS A 292 -15.88 -2.43 -21.41
N PHE A 293 -15.72 -1.16 -21.81
CA PHE A 293 -16.39 -0.57 -22.98
C PHE A 293 -15.51 -0.47 -24.23
N ALA A 294 -14.22 -0.84 -24.17
CA ALA A 294 -13.42 -0.91 -25.38
C ALA A 294 -14.00 -1.99 -26.30
N PRO A 295 -14.23 -1.68 -27.59
CA PRO A 295 -14.74 -2.68 -28.53
C PRO A 295 -13.79 -3.87 -28.54
N GLU A 296 -14.33 -5.08 -28.36
CA GLU A 296 -13.57 -6.27 -28.72
C GLU A 296 -13.18 -6.12 -30.18
N PRO A 297 -11.89 -6.25 -30.54
CA PRO A 297 -11.52 -6.15 -31.92
C PRO A 297 -12.24 -7.29 -32.64
N GLU A 298 -13.24 -6.95 -33.47
CA GLU A 298 -14.18 -7.91 -34.05
C GLU A 298 -13.42 -9.13 -34.56
N ALA A 299 -13.75 -10.30 -34.00
CA ALA A 299 -13.45 -11.55 -34.65
C ALA A 299 -14.27 -11.55 -35.94
N GLY A 300 -13.62 -11.28 -37.07
CA GLY A 300 -14.20 -11.57 -38.39
C GLY A 300 -14.78 -12.98 -38.34
N GLY A 301 -16.07 -13.07 -38.66
CA GLY A 301 -16.89 -14.24 -38.34
C GLY A 301 -16.27 -15.56 -38.76
N ALA A 302 -15.89 -16.36 -37.76
CA ALA A 302 -15.76 -17.80 -37.89
C ALA A 302 -15.99 -18.44 -36.51
N ARG A 303 -17.26 -18.71 -36.20
CA ARG A 303 -17.58 -19.83 -35.31
C ARG A 303 -17.23 -21.11 -36.06
N SER A 304 -16.00 -21.57 -35.96
CA SER A 304 -15.63 -22.95 -36.25
C SER A 304 -14.65 -23.43 -35.18
N GLY A 305 -14.94 -24.62 -34.64
CA GLY A 305 -14.29 -25.19 -33.47
C GLY A 305 -12.79 -25.53 -33.66
N PRO A 306 -12.18 -26.17 -32.66
CA PRO A 306 -10.73 -26.32 -32.59
C PRO A 306 -10.26 -27.31 -33.64
N LYS A 307 -9.52 -26.85 -34.65
CA LYS A 307 -8.49 -27.61 -35.39
C LYS A 307 -7.82 -26.74 -36.46
N VAL A 308 -6.54 -27.03 -36.69
CA VAL A 308 -5.69 -26.63 -37.83
C VAL A 308 -4.94 -25.29 -37.72
N VAL A 309 -3.98 -25.18 -36.80
CA VAL A 309 -2.76 -24.37 -37.04
C VAL A 309 -1.46 -25.10 -36.61
N ALA A 310 -1.55 -26.32 -36.09
CA ALA A 310 -0.37 -27.06 -35.62
C ALA A 310 0.56 -27.61 -36.74
N GLU A 311 0.22 -27.46 -38.02
CA GLU A 311 0.90 -28.20 -39.10
C GLU A 311 1.83 -27.37 -39.99
N LYS A 312 2.35 -26.23 -39.51
CA LYS A 312 3.35 -25.44 -40.27
C LYS A 312 4.69 -25.21 -39.59
N LYS A 313 4.96 -25.89 -38.47
CA LYS A 313 6.26 -25.81 -37.76
C LYS A 313 7.06 -27.12 -37.73
N ALA A 314 6.62 -28.15 -38.45
CA ALA A 314 7.30 -29.46 -38.47
C ALA A 314 8.26 -29.68 -39.66
N ASP A 315 8.22 -28.87 -40.72
CA ASP A 315 9.16 -28.99 -41.86
C ASP A 315 10.18 -27.85 -41.87
N ALA A 316 11.11 -27.86 -40.91
CA ALA A 316 12.33 -27.05 -40.99
C ALA A 316 13.51 -27.62 -40.17
N SER A 317 13.51 -28.91 -39.86
CA SER A 317 14.65 -29.58 -39.23
C SER A 317 15.21 -30.65 -40.17
N GLY A 318 15.95 -30.19 -41.17
CA GLY A 318 16.69 -31.05 -42.06
C GLY A 318 17.32 -30.21 -43.16
N VAL A 319 18.62 -29.89 -43.01
CA VAL A 319 19.65 -30.10 -44.04
C VAL A 319 20.97 -29.48 -43.58
N SER A 320 21.98 -30.33 -43.70
CA SER A 320 23.41 -30.17 -43.47
C SER A 320 24.06 -29.00 -44.23
N ALA A 321 25.21 -28.59 -43.72
CA ALA A 321 26.23 -27.82 -44.41
C ALA A 321 26.63 -28.45 -45.76
N ALA A 322 26.60 -27.64 -46.83
CA ALA A 322 27.52 -27.66 -47.97
C ALA A 322 27.20 -26.49 -48.93
N ASP A 323 28.26 -25.97 -49.56
CA ASP A 323 28.32 -25.09 -50.72
C ASP A 323 27.87 -23.61 -50.62
N LYS A 324 28.90 -22.77 -50.39
CA LYS A 324 29.01 -21.43 -50.97
C LYS A 324 29.13 -21.55 -52.49
N LYS A 325 28.18 -20.99 -53.25
CA LYS A 325 28.46 -20.29 -54.51
C LYS A 325 27.30 -19.41 -54.94
N GLY A 326 27.67 -18.28 -55.55
CA GLY A 326 26.80 -17.14 -55.83
C GLY A 326 25.60 -17.44 -56.72
N GLY A 327 24.54 -16.71 -56.45
CA GLY A 327 23.35 -16.57 -57.26
C GLY A 327 22.50 -15.46 -56.68
N GLU A 328 22.26 -14.40 -57.45
CA GLU A 328 21.39 -13.28 -57.10
C GLU A 328 20.04 -13.81 -56.62
N LYS A 329 19.73 -13.62 -55.34
CA LYS A 329 18.36 -13.78 -54.85
C LYS A 329 17.54 -12.61 -55.37
N LYS A 330 16.80 -12.83 -56.46
CA LYS A 330 15.56 -12.10 -56.72
C LYS A 330 14.76 -12.09 -55.42
N ALA A 331 14.51 -10.89 -54.90
CA ALA A 331 13.57 -10.70 -53.82
C ALA A 331 12.20 -11.17 -54.32
N GLU A 332 11.79 -12.36 -53.93
CA GLU A 332 10.37 -12.72 -53.94
C GLU A 332 9.64 -11.66 -53.12
N ASP A 333 8.88 -10.83 -53.82
CA ASP A 333 8.00 -9.82 -53.26
C ASP A 333 6.94 -10.57 -52.45
N LYS A 334 7.23 -10.84 -51.17
CA LYS A 334 6.23 -11.38 -50.25
C LYS A 334 5.07 -10.39 -50.28
N PRO A 335 3.84 -10.81 -50.65
CA PRO A 335 2.72 -9.89 -50.75
C PRO A 335 2.58 -9.13 -49.43
N LYS A 336 2.57 -7.79 -49.51
CA LYS A 336 2.38 -6.94 -48.34
C LYS A 336 1.05 -7.34 -47.70
N LYS A 337 1.12 -8.01 -46.54
CA LYS A 337 -0.05 -8.41 -45.75
C LYS A 337 -1.05 -7.26 -45.67
N THR A 338 -2.30 -7.53 -46.00
CA THR A 338 -3.38 -6.55 -45.95
C THR A 338 -3.58 -6.05 -44.50
N ARG A 339 -4.25 -4.90 -44.34
CA ARG A 339 -4.55 -4.34 -43.01
C ARG A 339 -5.34 -5.33 -42.13
N GLU A 340 -6.19 -6.12 -42.75
CA GLU A 340 -6.99 -7.18 -42.11
C GLU A 340 -6.12 -8.37 -41.70
N GLU A 341 -5.20 -8.84 -42.55
CA GLU A 341 -4.27 -9.93 -42.22
C GLU A 341 -3.32 -9.56 -41.07
N ARG A 342 -2.82 -8.32 -41.04
CA ARG A 342 -2.00 -7.82 -39.92
C ARG A 342 -2.81 -7.66 -38.63
N ALA A 343 -4.09 -7.31 -38.73
CA ALA A 343 -4.98 -7.21 -37.58
C ALA A 343 -5.29 -8.61 -37.01
N ALA A 344 -5.56 -9.59 -37.89
CA ALA A 344 -5.79 -10.99 -37.53
C ALA A 344 -4.56 -11.66 -36.91
N GLU A 345 -3.35 -11.42 -37.45
CA GLU A 345 -2.11 -11.92 -36.88
C GLU A 345 -1.84 -11.36 -35.48
N ARG A 346 -2.02 -10.03 -35.29
CA ARG A 346 -1.92 -9.41 -33.97
C ARG A 346 -2.99 -9.90 -32.99
N GLN A 347 -4.20 -10.21 -33.46
CA GLN A 347 -5.24 -10.84 -32.64
C GLN A 347 -4.81 -12.24 -32.19
N ALA A 348 -4.31 -13.07 -33.11
CA ALA A 348 -3.84 -14.41 -32.82
C ALA A 348 -2.63 -14.42 -31.87
N GLU A 349 -1.66 -13.52 -32.08
CA GLU A 349 -0.51 -13.34 -31.17
C GLU A 349 -0.98 -12.96 -29.76
N ARG A 350 -1.92 -12.01 -29.64
CA ARG A 350 -2.48 -11.60 -28.34
C ARG A 350 -3.30 -12.69 -27.67
N GLN A 351 -4.05 -13.46 -28.45
CA GLN A 351 -4.81 -14.58 -27.90
C GLN A 351 -3.85 -15.66 -27.39
N ALA A 352 -2.81 -15.99 -28.15
CA ALA A 352 -1.77 -16.92 -27.71
C ALA A 352 -1.02 -16.41 -26.46
N GLU A 353 -0.69 -15.12 -26.41
CA GLU A 353 -0.06 -14.50 -25.24
C GLU A 353 -0.99 -14.52 -24.02
N ARG A 354 -2.29 -14.27 -24.21
CA ARG A 354 -3.30 -14.35 -23.14
C ARG A 354 -3.49 -15.77 -22.63
N GLU A 355 -3.61 -16.75 -23.52
CA GLU A 355 -3.71 -18.16 -23.17
C GLU A 355 -2.48 -18.61 -22.39
N LYS A 356 -1.28 -18.17 -22.82
CA LYS A 356 -0.04 -18.38 -22.09
C LYS A 356 -0.07 -17.74 -20.71
N GLN A 357 -0.45 -16.47 -20.58
CA GLN A 357 -0.52 -15.78 -19.28
C GLN A 357 -1.51 -16.46 -18.31
N LEU A 358 -2.67 -16.91 -18.82
CA LEU A 358 -3.64 -17.66 -18.02
C LEU A 358 -3.09 -19.03 -17.59
N ALA A 359 -2.38 -19.73 -18.48
CA ALA A 359 -1.75 -21.00 -18.17
C ALA A 359 -0.64 -20.83 -17.12
N ASP A 360 0.25 -19.84 -17.30
CA ASP A 360 1.34 -19.53 -16.38
C ASP A 360 0.77 -19.16 -14.99
N GLY A 361 -0.26 -18.30 -14.94
CA GLY A 361 -0.91 -17.92 -13.68
C GLY A 361 -1.65 -19.07 -12.99
N ASN A 362 -2.23 -20.01 -13.74
CA ASN A 362 -2.83 -21.22 -13.17
C ASN A 362 -1.77 -22.19 -12.64
N ALA A 363 -0.67 -22.38 -13.37
CA ALA A 363 0.45 -23.21 -12.91
C ALA A 363 1.07 -22.65 -11.62
N GLU A 364 1.19 -21.33 -11.51
CA GLU A 364 1.65 -20.65 -10.30
C GLU A 364 0.70 -20.85 -9.12
N LYS A 365 -0.62 -20.74 -9.34
CA LYS A 365 -1.65 -21.05 -8.33
C LYS A 365 -1.55 -22.49 -7.84
N GLU A 366 -1.34 -23.43 -8.75
CA GLU A 366 -1.21 -24.86 -8.43
C GLU A 366 0.08 -25.15 -7.64
N GLU A 367 1.20 -24.52 -8.02
CA GLU A 367 2.45 -24.62 -7.27
C GLU A 367 2.30 -24.05 -5.86
N GLU A 368 1.73 -22.84 -5.73
CA GLU A 368 1.47 -22.19 -4.46
C GLU A 368 0.59 -23.08 -3.56
N LEU A 369 -0.52 -23.59 -4.10
CA LEU A 369 -1.43 -24.48 -3.38
C LEU A 369 -0.69 -25.74 -2.90
N ARG A 370 0.10 -26.38 -3.76
CA ARG A 370 0.87 -27.58 -3.42
C ARG A 370 1.88 -27.29 -2.31
N VAL A 371 2.62 -26.18 -2.40
CA VAL A 371 3.64 -25.81 -1.41
C VAL A 371 2.99 -25.47 -0.05
N LEU A 372 1.86 -24.77 -0.04
CA LEU A 372 1.19 -24.37 1.20
C LEU A 372 0.43 -25.51 1.89
N THR A 373 -0.07 -26.49 1.14
CA THR A 373 -0.88 -27.60 1.68
C THR A 373 -0.12 -28.90 1.90
N GLN A 374 0.91 -29.18 1.09
CA GLN A 374 1.66 -30.45 1.13
C GLN A 374 3.16 -30.26 1.32
N GLY A 375 3.68 -29.04 1.10
CA GLY A 375 5.10 -28.74 1.22
C GLY A 375 5.58 -28.70 2.67
N SER A 376 6.88 -28.92 2.83
CA SER A 376 7.58 -28.74 4.10
C SER A 376 7.74 -27.24 4.41
N TYR A 377 8.03 -26.88 5.67
CA TYR A 377 8.31 -25.49 6.02
C TYR A 377 9.45 -24.87 5.19
N GLY A 378 10.48 -25.68 4.88
CA GLY A 378 11.61 -25.25 4.04
C GLY A 378 11.19 -24.95 2.60
N ASP A 379 10.25 -25.72 2.04
CA ASP A 379 9.70 -25.49 0.69
C ASP A 379 8.93 -24.18 0.65
N THR A 380 8.12 -23.90 1.68
CA THR A 380 7.39 -22.64 1.77
C THR A 380 8.33 -21.44 1.91
N VAL A 381 9.38 -21.55 2.74
CA VAL A 381 10.39 -20.48 2.89
C VAL A 381 11.14 -20.25 1.58
N ALA A 382 11.55 -21.32 0.88
CA ALA A 382 12.24 -21.21 -0.40
C ALA A 382 11.35 -20.56 -1.47
N PHE A 383 10.06 -20.92 -1.53
CA PHE A 383 9.07 -20.33 -2.42
C PHE A 383 8.95 -18.81 -2.19
N ARG A 384 8.76 -18.38 -0.95
CA ARG A 384 8.66 -16.94 -0.63
C ARG A 384 9.97 -16.20 -0.84
N ALA A 385 11.11 -16.78 -0.48
CA ALA A 385 12.41 -16.14 -0.66
C ALA A 385 12.68 -15.76 -2.13
N ARG A 386 12.30 -16.63 -3.08
CA ARG A 386 12.42 -16.36 -4.53
C ARG A 386 11.57 -15.17 -4.98
N ARG A 387 10.41 -14.98 -4.36
CA ARG A 387 9.42 -13.92 -4.70
C ARG A 387 9.65 -12.61 -3.96
N PHE A 388 10.55 -12.59 -2.98
CA PHE A 388 10.75 -11.40 -2.16
C PHE A 388 11.28 -10.20 -2.96
N LEU A 389 12.15 -10.43 -3.94
CA LEU A 389 12.68 -9.34 -4.78
C LEU A 389 11.59 -8.70 -5.65
N GLU A 390 10.73 -9.53 -6.25
CA GLU A 390 9.57 -9.07 -7.01
C GLU A 390 8.61 -8.27 -6.14
N LYS A 391 8.26 -8.80 -4.95
CA LYS A 391 7.47 -8.05 -3.96
C LYS A 391 8.12 -6.72 -3.60
N ALA A 392 9.41 -6.72 -3.30
CA ALA A 392 10.11 -5.52 -2.88
C ALA A 392 10.06 -4.45 -3.98
N ALA A 393 10.33 -4.82 -5.23
CA ALA A 393 10.21 -3.92 -6.39
C ALA A 393 8.77 -3.38 -6.55
N GLY A 394 7.77 -4.25 -6.43
CA GLY A 394 6.36 -3.88 -6.47
C GLY A 394 5.97 -2.88 -5.38
N ASP A 395 6.48 -3.06 -4.16
CA ASP A 395 6.23 -2.15 -3.03
C ASP A 395 6.79 -0.73 -3.28
N PHE A 396 7.91 -0.59 -4.02
CA PHE A 396 8.42 0.73 -4.41
C PHE A 396 7.51 1.44 -5.41
N ALA A 397 6.98 0.73 -6.40
CA ALA A 397 6.00 1.29 -7.34
C ALA A 397 4.68 1.64 -6.63
N GLY A 398 4.22 0.76 -5.73
CA GLY A 398 2.98 0.93 -4.96
C GLY A 398 3.05 1.98 -3.84
N ALA A 399 4.25 2.44 -3.47
CA ALA A 399 4.47 3.35 -2.34
C ALA A 399 3.67 4.65 -2.41
N MET A 400 3.32 5.13 -3.62
CA MET A 400 2.55 6.36 -3.83
C MET A 400 1.23 6.34 -3.05
N LEU A 401 0.50 5.22 -3.10
CA LEU A 401 -0.80 5.07 -2.48
C LEU A 401 -0.71 5.19 -0.96
N PHE A 402 0.22 4.44 -0.37
CA PHE A 402 0.45 4.46 1.08
C PHE A 402 0.98 5.81 1.55
N MET A 403 1.86 6.45 0.79
CA MET A 403 2.34 7.80 1.08
C MET A 403 1.20 8.80 1.11
N GLY A 404 0.22 8.68 0.20
CA GLY A 404 -0.99 9.51 0.23
C GLY A 404 -1.76 9.39 1.56
N ILE A 405 -2.03 8.16 2.01
CA ILE A 405 -2.72 7.90 3.28
C ILE A 405 -1.86 8.34 4.47
N PHE A 406 -0.54 8.13 4.43
CA PHE A 406 0.38 8.54 5.48
C PHE A 406 0.39 10.06 5.66
N LEU A 407 0.31 10.83 4.56
CA LEU A 407 0.21 12.29 4.60
C LEU A 407 -1.11 12.76 5.24
N ILE A 408 -2.24 12.10 4.94
CA ILE A 408 -3.52 12.38 5.61
C ILE A 408 -3.39 12.11 7.13
N GLY A 409 -2.82 10.97 7.51
CA GLY A 409 -2.58 10.63 8.91
C GLY A 409 -1.65 11.62 9.60
N ALA A 410 -0.59 12.05 8.90
CA ALA A 410 0.33 13.05 9.41
C ALA A 410 -0.34 14.41 9.65
N TRP A 411 -1.28 14.81 8.78
CA TRP A 411 -2.05 16.03 8.94
C TRP A 411 -2.95 16.00 10.18
N PHE A 412 -3.62 14.88 10.48
CA PHE A 412 -4.44 14.74 11.70
C PHE A 412 -3.66 15.01 12.99
N VAL A 413 -2.36 14.65 13.01
CA VAL A 413 -1.49 14.93 14.15
C VAL A 413 -0.97 16.36 14.12
N ARG A 414 -0.46 16.82 12.97
CA ARG A 414 0.11 18.18 12.85
C ARG A 414 -0.91 19.30 13.05
N SER A 415 -2.19 19.03 12.79
CA SER A 415 -3.28 19.98 13.03
C SER A 415 -3.68 20.07 14.51
N GLY A 416 -3.12 19.24 15.39
CA GLY A 416 -3.48 19.17 16.82
C GLY A 416 -4.79 18.41 17.10
N VAL A 417 -5.50 17.94 16.07
CA VAL A 417 -6.79 17.25 16.22
C VAL A 417 -6.67 15.99 17.09
N MET A 418 -5.55 15.27 16.97
CA MET A 418 -5.28 14.05 17.73
C MET A 418 -4.70 14.30 19.13
N ASP A 419 -4.23 15.52 19.44
CA ASP A 419 -3.70 15.86 20.76
C ASP A 419 -4.83 16.03 21.78
N ASN A 420 -5.97 16.56 21.33
CA ASN A 420 -7.19 16.68 22.14
C ASN A 420 -8.43 16.26 21.36
N THR A 421 -8.62 14.94 21.23
CA THR A 421 -9.77 14.37 20.52
C THR A 421 -11.12 14.76 21.10
N ALA A 422 -11.18 15.07 22.40
CA ALA A 422 -12.40 15.49 23.08
C ALA A 422 -12.88 16.87 22.59
N ALA A 423 -11.97 17.83 22.42
CA ALA A 423 -12.28 19.16 21.89
C ALA A 423 -12.76 19.10 20.42
N HIS A 424 -12.31 18.10 19.66
CA HIS A 424 -12.65 17.94 18.25
C HIS A 424 -13.77 16.93 17.96
N LEU A 425 -14.58 16.54 18.96
CA LEU A 425 -15.71 15.63 18.77
C LEU A 425 -16.70 16.03 17.66
N PRO A 426 -17.02 17.32 17.41
CA PRO A 426 -17.90 17.68 16.31
C PRO A 426 -17.37 17.24 14.93
N LEU A 427 -16.05 17.26 14.72
CA LEU A 427 -15.42 16.77 13.50
C LEU A 427 -15.58 15.25 13.38
N PHE A 428 -15.23 14.52 14.44
CA PHE A 428 -15.33 13.06 14.44
C PHE A 428 -16.80 12.58 14.27
N ARG A 429 -17.77 13.27 14.87
CA ARG A 429 -19.19 12.96 14.66
C ARG A 429 -19.60 13.15 13.19
N LYS A 430 -19.18 14.24 12.54
CA LYS A 430 -19.45 14.47 11.12
C LYS A 430 -18.79 13.41 10.24
N LEU A 431 -17.55 13.04 10.50
CA LEU A 431 -16.86 12.00 9.75
C LEU A 431 -17.52 10.62 9.95
N ALA A 432 -17.88 10.26 11.18
CA ALA A 432 -18.60 9.02 11.47
C ALA A 432 -19.99 8.99 10.80
N PHE A 433 -20.72 10.11 10.79
CA PHE A 433 -22.08 10.17 10.26
C PHE A 433 -22.14 10.29 8.74
N TYR A 434 -21.22 11.02 8.10
CA TYR A 434 -21.22 11.23 6.65
C TYR A 434 -20.22 10.35 5.91
N ALA A 435 -18.95 10.31 6.35
CA ALA A 435 -17.90 9.62 5.60
C ALA A 435 -18.07 8.10 5.65
N LEU A 436 -18.56 7.55 6.77
CA LEU A 436 -18.81 6.10 6.88
C LEU A 436 -19.92 5.63 5.91
N PRO A 437 -21.16 6.17 5.93
CA PRO A 437 -22.18 5.71 5.00
C PRO A 437 -21.82 5.97 3.54
N ILE A 438 -21.20 7.11 3.22
CA ILE A 438 -20.73 7.42 1.85
C ILE A 438 -19.70 6.38 1.40
N GLY A 439 -18.69 6.10 2.23
CA GLY A 439 -17.65 5.14 1.88
C GLY A 439 -18.17 3.73 1.66
N ILE A 440 -19.09 3.29 2.53
CA ILE A 440 -19.76 1.98 2.38
C ILE A 440 -20.67 1.95 1.14
N ALA A 441 -21.45 3.01 0.90
CA ALA A 441 -22.35 3.09 -0.26
C ALA A 441 -21.60 3.04 -1.59
N ILE A 442 -20.48 3.75 -1.72
CA ILE A 442 -19.64 3.71 -2.93
C ILE A 442 -19.07 2.30 -3.14
N GLY A 443 -18.59 1.65 -2.07
CA GLY A 443 -18.09 0.28 -2.15
C GLY A 443 -19.17 -0.74 -2.56
N LEU A 444 -20.38 -0.60 -1.99
CA LEU A 444 -21.54 -1.41 -2.37
C LEU A 444 -21.92 -1.20 -3.83
N LEU A 445 -21.96 0.05 -4.30
CA LEU A 445 -22.23 0.37 -5.70
C LEU A 445 -21.22 -0.30 -6.65
N GLY A 446 -19.93 -0.29 -6.30
CA GLY A 446 -18.90 -0.98 -7.07
C GLY A 446 -19.18 -2.46 -7.26
N SER A 447 -19.70 -3.13 -6.24
CA SER A 447 -20.02 -4.55 -6.34
C SER A 447 -21.31 -4.89 -7.08
N LEU A 448 -22.27 -3.96 -7.16
CA LEU A 448 -23.47 -4.17 -7.98
C LEU A 448 -23.12 -4.27 -9.47
N ILE A 449 -21.96 -3.72 -9.86
CA ILE A 449 -21.43 -3.78 -11.23
C ILE A 449 -20.81 -5.15 -11.53
N THR A 450 -20.35 -5.89 -10.50
CA THR A 450 -19.68 -7.18 -10.66
C THR A 450 -20.51 -8.31 -10.07
N MET A 451 -21.49 -8.80 -10.85
CA MET A 451 -22.21 -10.03 -10.49
C MET A 451 -21.45 -11.30 -10.92
N HIS A 452 -20.54 -11.20 -11.92
CA HIS A 452 -19.75 -12.33 -12.42
C HIS A 452 -18.35 -11.87 -12.88
N HIS A 453 -17.36 -11.83 -11.99
CA HIS A 453 -15.94 -11.68 -12.41
C HIS A 453 -15.43 -13.00 -12.98
N THR A 454 -15.01 -13.01 -14.24
CA THR A 454 -14.35 -14.15 -14.89
C THR A 454 -12.88 -13.79 -15.09
N PRO A 455 -11.91 -14.50 -14.46
CA PRO A 455 -10.50 -14.15 -14.61
C PRO A 455 -10.08 -14.02 -16.08
N GLY A 456 -9.55 -12.85 -16.43
CA GLY A 456 -9.12 -12.53 -17.79
C GLY A 456 -10.22 -12.04 -18.73
N ASP A 457 -11.47 -11.89 -18.28
CA ASP A 457 -12.55 -11.26 -19.06
C ASP A 457 -12.44 -9.74 -18.97
N ARG A 458 -12.21 -9.08 -20.11
CA ARG A 458 -12.06 -7.62 -20.18
C ARG A 458 -13.38 -6.89 -19.95
N SER A 459 -14.50 -7.59 -20.13
CA SER A 459 -15.86 -7.04 -20.15
C SER A 459 -16.63 -7.27 -18.86
N ASP A 460 -16.01 -7.81 -17.81
CA ASP A 460 -16.73 -8.19 -16.58
C ASP A 460 -16.96 -7.02 -15.58
N GLY A 461 -16.42 -5.84 -15.88
CA GLY A 461 -16.57 -4.64 -15.05
C GLY A 461 -15.76 -4.67 -13.75
N TRP A 462 -14.89 -5.65 -13.54
CA TRP A 462 -14.13 -5.82 -12.30
C TRP A 462 -13.19 -4.66 -12.00
N GLY A 463 -12.52 -4.11 -13.02
CA GLY A 463 -11.69 -2.92 -12.86
C GLY A 463 -12.48 -1.70 -12.34
N ILE A 464 -13.74 -1.55 -12.77
CA ILE A 464 -14.65 -0.49 -12.32
C ILE A 464 -15.00 -0.71 -10.84
N ALA A 465 -15.39 -1.93 -10.49
CA ALA A 465 -15.72 -2.32 -9.12
C ALA A 465 -14.55 -2.12 -8.15
N ARG A 466 -13.33 -2.50 -8.56
CA ARG A 466 -12.10 -2.31 -7.80
C ARG A 466 -11.84 -0.82 -7.59
N GLY A 467 -11.89 -0.01 -8.63
CA GLY A 467 -11.70 1.44 -8.54
C GLY A 467 -12.70 2.12 -7.60
N LEU A 468 -14.00 1.81 -7.71
CA LEU A 468 -15.04 2.32 -6.81
C LEU A 468 -14.85 1.85 -5.36
N THR A 469 -14.50 0.58 -5.14
CA THR A 469 -14.19 0.07 -3.81
C THR A 469 -13.04 0.83 -3.19
N PHE A 470 -11.96 1.08 -3.95
CA PHE A 470 -10.85 1.92 -3.50
C PHE A 470 -11.32 3.35 -3.17
N MET A 471 -12.16 3.97 -4.01
CA MET A 471 -12.72 5.30 -3.74
C MET A 471 -13.51 5.33 -2.41
N GLY A 472 -14.28 4.29 -2.10
CA GLY A 472 -15.07 4.17 -0.88
C GLY A 472 -14.25 3.84 0.39
N ASN A 473 -13.11 3.16 0.25
CA ASN A 473 -12.31 2.69 1.38
C ASN A 473 -11.77 3.84 2.26
N LEU A 474 -11.31 4.95 1.68
CA LEU A 474 -10.74 6.06 2.47
C LEU A 474 -11.82 6.81 3.29
N PRO A 475 -12.97 7.22 2.73
CA PRO A 475 -14.07 7.76 3.54
C PRO A 475 -14.54 6.80 4.63
N ALA A 476 -14.70 5.51 4.32
CA ALA A 476 -15.10 4.51 5.31
C ALA A 476 -14.05 4.36 6.42
N CYS A 477 -12.75 4.34 6.08
CA CYS A 477 -11.64 4.36 7.04
C CYS A 477 -11.74 5.56 8.00
N LEU A 478 -11.88 6.77 7.47
CA LEU A 478 -12.03 7.99 8.28
C LEU A 478 -13.28 7.91 9.17
N GLY A 479 -14.36 7.35 8.63
CA GLY A 479 -15.60 7.07 9.36
C GLY A 479 -15.40 6.11 10.53
N TYR A 480 -14.76 4.96 10.32
CA TYR A 480 -14.45 3.98 11.37
C TYR A 480 -13.55 4.54 12.47
N VAL A 481 -12.46 5.21 12.09
CA VAL A 481 -11.56 5.87 13.07
C VAL A 481 -12.35 6.86 13.92
N SER A 482 -13.17 7.67 13.27
CA SER A 482 -13.97 8.68 13.95
C SER A 482 -15.06 8.08 14.85
N LEU A 483 -15.69 6.99 14.41
CA LEU A 483 -16.66 6.25 15.20
C LEU A 483 -16.02 5.71 16.49
N VAL A 484 -14.83 5.12 16.40
CA VAL A 484 -14.07 4.65 17.58
C VAL A 484 -13.72 5.81 18.52
N VAL A 485 -13.29 6.95 17.98
CA VAL A 485 -13.02 8.15 18.80
C VAL A 485 -14.28 8.66 19.48
N VAL A 486 -15.43 8.68 18.80
CA VAL A 486 -16.72 9.07 19.40
C VAL A 486 -17.13 8.09 20.50
N MET A 487 -17.00 6.78 20.27
CA MET A 487 -17.28 5.73 21.28
C MET A 487 -16.40 5.91 22.52
N LEU A 488 -15.11 6.21 22.34
CA LEU A 488 -14.14 6.43 23.42
C LEU A 488 -14.52 7.58 24.39
N HIS A 489 -15.24 8.59 23.88
CA HIS A 489 -15.69 9.75 24.66
C HIS A 489 -17.18 9.71 25.01
N SER A 490 -17.87 8.63 24.69
CA SER A 490 -19.27 8.44 25.09
C SER A 490 -19.38 8.18 26.59
N ARG A 491 -20.52 8.51 27.20
CA ARG A 491 -20.82 8.20 28.62
C ARG A 491 -21.58 6.87 28.79
N THR A 492 -21.76 6.11 27.71
CA THR A 492 -22.51 4.86 27.69
C THR A 492 -21.57 3.66 27.73
N LEU A 493 -22.12 2.44 27.67
CA LEU A 493 -21.36 1.19 27.55
C LEU A 493 -20.41 1.16 26.33
N LEU A 494 -20.65 2.00 25.32
CA LEU A 494 -19.78 2.15 24.15
C LEU A 494 -18.37 2.63 24.49
N SER A 495 -18.18 3.31 25.64
CA SER A 495 -16.86 3.66 26.17
C SER A 495 -16.01 2.45 26.55
N GLY A 496 -16.61 1.27 26.66
CA GLY A 496 -15.95 -0.01 26.86
C GLY A 496 -14.93 -0.37 25.76
N VAL A 497 -14.97 0.31 24.60
CA VAL A 497 -13.96 0.18 23.53
C VAL A 497 -12.53 0.43 24.02
N ARG A 498 -12.34 1.15 25.14
CA ARG A 498 -11.05 1.32 25.84
C ARG A 498 -10.34 0.01 26.17
N VAL A 499 -11.10 -1.09 26.33
CA VAL A 499 -10.55 -2.43 26.57
C VAL A 499 -9.55 -2.85 25.49
N LEU A 500 -9.65 -2.29 24.28
CA LEU A 500 -8.75 -2.59 23.15
C LEU A 500 -7.40 -1.87 23.23
N ALA A 501 -7.20 -0.90 24.13
CA ALA A 501 -5.97 -0.12 24.20
C ALA A 501 -4.71 -0.98 24.44
N PRO A 502 -4.69 -1.97 25.36
CA PRO A 502 -3.54 -2.86 25.54
C PRO A 502 -3.16 -3.63 24.27
N LEU A 503 -4.16 -4.11 23.52
CA LEU A 503 -3.95 -4.81 22.26
C LEU A 503 -3.24 -3.90 21.23
N GLY A 504 -3.70 -2.65 21.09
CA GLY A 504 -3.09 -1.69 20.17
C GLY A 504 -1.73 -1.12 20.63
N ARG A 505 -1.45 -1.13 21.93
CA ARG A 505 -0.10 -0.84 22.48
C ARG A 505 0.93 -1.90 22.09
N MET A 506 0.47 -3.10 21.77
CA MET A 506 1.24 -4.28 21.33
C MET A 506 0.94 -4.64 19.87
N ALA A 507 0.65 -3.65 19.01
CA ALA A 507 0.16 -3.91 17.67
C ALA A 507 1.10 -4.72 16.77
N LEU A 508 2.42 -4.49 16.84
CA LEU A 508 3.40 -5.26 16.07
C LEU A 508 3.50 -6.70 16.61
N THR A 509 3.53 -6.87 17.94
CA THR A 509 3.54 -8.20 18.55
C THR A 509 2.28 -8.98 18.15
N ASN A 510 1.10 -8.37 18.29
CA ASN A 510 -0.17 -9.06 18.02
C ASN A 510 -0.34 -9.37 16.53
N TYR A 511 0.06 -8.47 15.62
CA TYR A 511 0.04 -8.75 14.18
C TYR A 511 0.95 -9.94 13.81
N LEU A 512 2.19 -9.96 14.29
CA LEU A 512 3.11 -11.07 14.01
C LEU A 512 2.62 -12.38 14.63
N LEU A 513 2.05 -12.32 15.84
CA LEU A 513 1.47 -13.49 16.49
C LEU A 513 0.23 -14.00 15.75
N GLN A 514 -0.61 -13.13 15.18
CA GLN A 514 -1.74 -13.51 14.33
C GLN A 514 -1.25 -14.29 13.12
N SER A 515 -0.28 -13.73 12.38
CA SER A 515 0.28 -14.39 11.20
C SER A 515 0.91 -15.75 11.54
N LEU A 516 1.62 -15.83 12.67
CA LEU A 516 2.22 -17.09 13.12
C LEU A 516 1.15 -18.13 13.49
N ILE A 517 0.12 -17.75 14.24
CA ILE A 517 -0.99 -18.64 14.61
C ILE A 517 -1.68 -19.15 13.36
N CYS A 518 -2.02 -18.27 12.41
CA CYS A 518 -2.68 -18.67 11.16
C CYS A 518 -1.77 -19.57 10.31
N ALA A 519 -0.49 -19.22 10.14
CA ALA A 519 0.46 -20.02 9.36
C ALA A 519 0.59 -21.44 9.92
N VAL A 520 0.74 -21.57 11.25
CA VAL A 520 0.83 -22.88 11.92
C VAL A 520 -0.49 -23.64 11.85
N TYR A 521 -1.63 -22.97 11.92
CA TYR A 521 -2.93 -23.63 11.93
C TYR A 521 -3.35 -24.13 10.53
N PHE A 522 -3.16 -23.32 9.50
CA PHE A 522 -3.70 -23.61 8.16
C PHE A 522 -2.75 -24.36 7.23
N HIS A 523 -1.44 -24.10 7.28
CA HIS A 523 -0.51 -24.70 6.32
C HIS A 523 -0.21 -26.18 6.63
N GLY A 524 0.15 -26.93 5.59
CA GLY A 524 0.41 -28.37 5.63
C GLY A 524 1.54 -28.77 6.57
N TRP A 525 2.58 -27.94 6.71
CA TRP A 525 3.68 -28.16 7.64
C TRP A 525 3.30 -27.92 9.12
N GLY A 526 2.11 -27.37 9.38
CA GLY A 526 1.57 -27.11 10.70
C GLY A 526 0.45 -28.10 11.07
N LEU A 527 -0.77 -27.60 11.29
CA LEU A 527 -1.97 -28.41 11.58
C LEU A 527 -2.80 -28.75 10.33
N GLY A 528 -2.45 -28.22 9.17
CA GLY A 528 -3.01 -28.60 7.87
C GLY A 528 -4.51 -28.30 7.69
N GLN A 529 -5.08 -27.33 8.39
CA GLN A 529 -6.52 -27.02 8.37
C GLN A 529 -6.95 -26.13 7.17
N TRP A 530 -6.29 -26.28 6.03
CA TRP A 530 -6.60 -25.54 4.80
C TRP A 530 -8.02 -25.86 4.30
N GLY A 531 -8.70 -24.87 3.73
CA GLY A 531 -10.05 -25.01 3.20
C GLY A 531 -11.17 -24.83 4.24
N MET A 532 -10.87 -24.25 5.40
CA MET A 532 -11.88 -23.94 6.43
C MET A 532 -13.02 -23.05 5.87
N PRO A 533 -14.29 -23.40 6.12
CA PRO A 533 -15.44 -22.57 5.73
C PRO A 533 -15.39 -21.15 6.30
N ARG A 534 -15.95 -20.18 5.58
CA ARG A 534 -15.83 -18.76 5.94
C ARG A 534 -16.48 -18.43 7.28
N ALA A 535 -17.62 -19.02 7.60
CA ALA A 535 -18.28 -18.81 8.88
C ALA A 535 -17.43 -19.32 10.05
N GLN A 536 -16.73 -20.45 9.86
CA GLN A 536 -15.81 -21.00 10.86
C GLN A 536 -14.57 -20.13 11.04
N GLN A 537 -14.06 -19.53 9.95
CA GLN A 537 -12.97 -18.55 10.03
C GLN A 537 -13.35 -17.37 10.93
N VAL A 538 -14.58 -16.85 10.86
CA VAL A 538 -15.02 -15.75 11.75
C VAL A 538 -14.97 -16.17 13.22
N LEU A 539 -15.40 -17.39 13.54
CA LEU A 539 -15.32 -17.92 14.91
C LEU A 539 -13.86 -18.09 15.36
N PHE A 540 -13.01 -18.63 14.49
CA PHE A 540 -11.57 -18.74 14.75
C PHE A 540 -10.95 -17.38 15.07
N VAL A 541 -11.27 -16.35 14.27
CA VAL A 541 -10.81 -14.99 14.50
C VAL A 541 -11.29 -14.44 15.84
N ALA A 542 -12.55 -14.66 16.20
CA ALA A 542 -13.09 -14.22 17.49
C ALA A 542 -12.33 -14.85 18.68
N VAL A 543 -12.03 -16.15 18.61
CA VAL A 543 -11.28 -16.88 19.64
C VAL A 543 -9.85 -16.36 19.75
N VAL A 544 -9.12 -16.28 18.63
CA VAL A 544 -7.74 -15.79 18.59
C VAL A 544 -7.66 -14.35 19.09
N PHE A 545 -8.57 -13.49 18.64
CA PHE A 545 -8.61 -12.08 19.05
C PHE A 545 -8.89 -11.94 20.55
N ALA A 546 -9.83 -12.70 21.11
CA ALA A 546 -10.13 -12.70 22.54
C ALA A 546 -8.92 -13.17 23.37
N ALA A 547 -8.24 -14.23 22.93
CA ALA A 547 -7.02 -14.73 23.58
C ALA A 547 -5.90 -13.69 23.54
N GLN A 548 -5.68 -13.02 22.39
CA GLN A 548 -4.68 -11.97 22.26
C GLN A 548 -5.02 -10.73 23.10
N LEU A 549 -6.30 -10.40 23.24
CA LEU A 549 -6.77 -9.32 24.10
C LEU A 549 -6.42 -9.63 25.56
N ALA A 550 -6.79 -10.81 26.05
CA ALA A 550 -6.46 -11.26 27.41
C ALA A 550 -4.94 -11.29 27.63
N PHE A 551 -4.18 -11.85 26.68
CA PHE A 551 -2.72 -11.88 26.71
C PHE A 551 -2.12 -10.46 26.78
N SER A 552 -2.62 -9.51 26.00
CA SER A 552 -2.10 -8.14 25.98
C SER A 552 -2.33 -7.40 27.29
N HIS A 553 -3.49 -7.61 27.92
CA HIS A 553 -3.79 -7.09 29.26
C HIS A 553 -2.84 -7.69 30.31
N TRP A 554 -2.73 -9.02 30.33
CA TRP A 554 -1.83 -9.72 31.24
C TRP A 554 -0.37 -9.31 31.04
N TRP A 555 0.12 -9.24 29.80
CA TRP A 555 1.49 -8.89 29.49
C TRP A 555 1.83 -7.46 29.94
N LEU A 556 0.98 -6.48 29.60
CA LEU A 556 1.22 -5.08 29.98
C LEU A 556 0.99 -4.78 31.46
N SER A 557 0.40 -5.71 32.22
CA SER A 557 0.40 -5.64 33.69
C SER A 557 1.78 -5.90 34.31
N LYS A 558 2.68 -6.56 33.56
CA LYS A 558 4.04 -6.93 34.02
C LYS A 558 5.14 -6.15 33.27
N PHE A 559 4.90 -5.79 32.02
CA PHE A 559 5.90 -5.22 31.12
C PHE A 559 5.45 -3.89 30.50
N ARG A 560 6.40 -3.01 30.16
CA ARG A 560 6.14 -1.67 29.61
C ARG A 560 5.73 -1.70 28.13
N TYR A 561 6.21 -2.68 27.39
CA TYR A 561 6.07 -2.83 25.94
C TYR A 561 5.79 -4.29 25.58
N GLY A 562 5.15 -4.51 24.43
CA GLY A 562 5.15 -5.85 23.83
C GLY A 562 6.57 -6.28 23.42
N PRO A 563 6.84 -7.60 23.32
CA PRO A 563 8.15 -8.12 22.96
C PRO A 563 8.73 -7.50 21.69
N MET A 564 7.93 -7.45 20.60
CA MET A 564 8.42 -6.97 19.30
C MET A 564 8.56 -5.45 19.29
N GLU A 565 7.69 -4.73 19.99
CA GLU A 565 7.85 -3.28 20.20
C GLU A 565 9.11 -2.95 20.99
N TRP A 566 9.48 -3.79 21.96
CA TRP A 566 10.70 -3.63 22.74
C TRP A 566 11.95 -3.80 21.89
N PHE A 567 12.05 -4.90 21.13
CA PHE A 567 13.15 -5.11 20.18
C PHE A 567 13.24 -3.97 19.16
N TRP A 568 12.11 -3.60 18.56
CA TRP A 568 12.06 -2.52 17.58
C TRP A 568 12.53 -1.16 18.14
N ARG A 569 12.21 -0.87 19.40
CA ARG A 569 12.72 0.32 20.11
C ARG A 569 14.21 0.22 20.38
N GLY A 570 14.71 -0.96 20.75
CA GLY A 570 16.14 -1.23 20.92
C GLY A 570 16.96 -0.80 19.70
N PHE A 571 16.55 -1.26 18.51
CA PHE A 571 17.18 -0.85 17.24
C PHE A 571 16.99 0.64 16.94
N THR A 572 15.78 1.17 17.16
CA THR A 572 15.45 2.59 16.90
C THR A 572 16.34 3.54 17.71
N TYR A 573 16.54 3.26 19.00
CA TYR A 573 17.24 4.15 19.92
C TYR A 573 18.70 3.74 20.19
N ARG A 574 19.16 2.57 19.70
CA ARG A 574 20.46 1.94 20.01
C ARG A 574 20.66 1.62 21.50
N GLN A 575 19.57 1.59 22.26
CA GLN A 575 19.58 1.23 23.66
C GLN A 575 18.31 0.45 23.95
N MET A 576 18.46 -0.69 24.61
CA MET A 576 17.30 -1.47 25.06
C MET A 576 16.64 -0.73 26.23
N PRO A 577 15.38 -0.26 26.08
CA PRO A 577 14.70 0.40 27.18
C PRO A 577 14.34 -0.63 28.27
N PRO A 578 14.12 -0.20 29.53
CA PRO A 578 13.70 -1.10 30.59
C PRO A 578 12.37 -1.79 30.22
N LEU A 579 12.36 -3.12 30.26
CA LEU A 579 11.20 -3.93 29.85
C LEU A 579 10.18 -4.10 30.99
N ARG A 580 10.65 -4.39 32.21
CA ARG A 580 9.79 -4.61 33.38
C ARG A 580 9.28 -3.29 33.95
N LEU A 581 8.07 -3.32 34.50
CA LEU A 581 7.61 -2.24 35.37
C LEU A 581 8.46 -2.27 36.65
N GLU A 582 8.94 -1.11 37.10
CA GLU A 582 9.58 -1.05 38.41
C GLU A 582 8.50 -1.32 39.47
N PRO A 583 8.78 -2.15 40.49
CA PRO A 583 7.87 -2.27 41.63
C PRO A 583 7.63 -0.86 42.17
N ARG A 584 6.35 -0.47 42.34
CA ARG A 584 6.06 0.73 43.12
C ARG A 584 6.73 0.52 44.47
N LEU A 585 7.81 1.26 44.74
CA LEU A 585 8.39 1.36 46.08
C LEU A 585 7.31 1.97 46.96
N SER A 586 6.47 1.12 47.56
CA SER A 586 5.54 1.53 48.59
C SER A 586 6.37 2.02 49.78
N SER A 587 6.38 3.34 49.96
CA SER A 587 6.37 4.00 51.28
C SER A 587 7.27 3.42 52.38
N ARG A 588 8.53 3.06 52.10
CA ARG A 588 9.52 2.68 53.12
C ARG A 588 10.45 3.82 53.52
N LEU A 589 9.95 5.04 53.61
CA LEU A 589 10.67 6.17 54.23
C LEU A 589 9.80 7.05 55.16
N SER A 590 8.63 6.58 55.62
CA SER A 590 7.89 7.22 56.71
C SER A 590 7.87 6.32 57.96
N SER A 591 9.05 6.01 58.48
CA SER A 591 9.26 5.57 59.87
C SER A 591 10.74 5.24 60.08
N ARG A 592 11.53 6.27 60.37
CA ARG A 592 12.51 6.14 61.44
C ARG A 592 12.30 7.34 62.38
N PRO A 593 12.09 7.10 63.68
CA PRO A 593 11.89 8.15 64.67
C PRO A 593 13.13 9.04 64.83
#